data_AF-A0A7W1YNL1-F1
#
_entry.id   AF-A0A7W1YNL1-F1
#
_cell.length_a   1.000
_cell.length_b   1.000
_cell.length_c   1.000
_cell.angle_alpha   90.00
_cell.angle_beta   90.00
_cell.angle_gamma   90.00
#
_symmetry.space_group_name_H-M   'P 1'
#
loop_
_entity.id
_entity.type
_entity.pdbx_description
1 polymer ?
#
loop_
_entity_poly.entity_id
_entity_poly.type
_entity_poly.pdbx_seq_one_letter_code
_entity_poly.pdbx_strand_id
1 'polypeptide(L)'
;MQAGSGYFHDRVDDSQHEPTVAEWAGGLAALTRLTHLFYEKYVSQDPLIGPLFAHMSPDHPERVAAWLAEVFGGPTNYSEKYGGYSHMVSQHVGKRITEAQRARWVSLMCQSADEVGLPADAEFRAAFVSYIEWGSRLAFENSHADAHPPEHMPMPHWWWVCNATPGSRVSALAAQPEEQPVPAVQPAVDEVVSFKTHIKPLFRPKDRQSMKFAFDLWSYQDVKGHADGILQHLQAGSMPCDGAWPRETVAVFQRWVEGGMQE
;
A
#
# COMPACT_ATOMS: atom_id res chain seq x y z
N MET A 1 27.79 -57.18 -28.12
CA MET A 1 28.22 -55.93 -28.77
C MET A 1 27.07 -55.51 -29.66
N GLN A 2 26.38 -54.38 -29.58
CA GLN A 2 26.62 -53.01 -29.09
C GLN A 2 25.32 -52.52 -28.39
N ALA A 3 25.41 -52.02 -27.16
CA ALA A 3 25.53 -50.60 -26.78
C ALA A 3 24.24 -49.79 -27.02
N GLY A 4 23.50 -49.56 -25.93
CA GLY A 4 22.25 -48.80 -25.90
C GLY A 4 22.48 -47.30 -26.07
N SER A 5 21.63 -46.67 -26.88
CA SER A 5 21.55 -45.23 -27.06
C SER A 5 20.83 -44.61 -25.86
N GLY A 6 21.58 -44.28 -24.82
CA GLY A 6 21.11 -43.35 -23.79
C GLY A 6 21.06 -41.94 -24.37
N TYR A 7 19.85 -41.41 -24.57
CA TYR A 7 19.65 -39.99 -24.76
C TYR A 7 20.01 -39.29 -23.45
N PHE A 8 21.22 -38.72 -23.37
CA PHE A 8 21.53 -37.69 -22.38
C PHE A 8 20.66 -36.47 -22.72
N HIS A 9 19.64 -36.20 -21.90
CA HIS A 9 19.14 -34.83 -21.80
C HIS A 9 20.18 -34.08 -20.97
N ASP A 10 20.94 -33.21 -21.63
CA ASP A 10 21.64 -32.16 -20.91
C ASP A 10 20.60 -31.41 -20.09
N ARG A 11 20.76 -31.44 -18.75
CA ARG A 11 20.06 -30.51 -17.88
C ARG A 11 20.47 -29.12 -18.37
N VAL A 12 19.48 -28.32 -18.78
CA VAL A 12 19.66 -26.87 -18.83
C VAL A 12 19.98 -26.46 -17.39
N ASP A 13 21.25 -26.16 -17.15
CA ASP A 13 21.72 -25.55 -15.92
C ASP A 13 21.13 -24.13 -15.89
N ASP A 14 20.08 -23.94 -15.09
CA ASP A 14 19.39 -22.66 -14.94
C ASP A 14 20.19 -21.72 -14.01
N SER A 15 21.48 -21.56 -14.30
CA SER A 15 22.42 -20.69 -13.57
C SER A 15 22.14 -19.19 -13.77
N GLN A 16 21.00 -18.84 -14.37
CA GLN A 16 20.52 -17.48 -14.61
C GLN A 16 19.24 -17.13 -13.80
N HIS A 17 18.55 -18.10 -13.20
CA HIS A 17 17.35 -17.84 -12.40
C HIS A 17 17.73 -17.51 -10.95
N GLU A 18 17.62 -16.23 -10.58
CA GLU A 18 17.69 -15.83 -9.17
C GLU A 18 16.35 -16.22 -8.50
N PRO A 19 16.35 -17.17 -7.55
CA PRO A 19 15.12 -17.67 -6.96
C PRO A 19 14.42 -16.56 -6.18
N THR A 20 13.10 -16.54 -6.19
CA THR A 20 12.35 -15.65 -5.28
C THR A 20 12.54 -16.07 -3.83
N VAL A 21 12.26 -15.17 -2.88
CA VAL A 21 12.27 -15.52 -1.44
C VAL A 21 11.25 -16.63 -1.16
N ALA A 22 10.10 -16.62 -1.86
CA ALA A 22 9.09 -17.65 -1.75
C ALA A 22 9.60 -19.01 -2.26
N GLU A 23 10.25 -19.05 -3.42
CA GLU A 23 10.84 -20.27 -3.98
C GLU A 23 11.91 -20.84 -3.05
N TRP A 24 12.80 -19.99 -2.54
CA TRP A 24 13.86 -20.42 -1.62
C TRP A 24 13.31 -20.93 -0.30
N ALA A 25 12.22 -20.33 0.21
CA ALA A 25 11.53 -20.83 1.41
C ALA A 25 10.95 -22.24 1.23
N GLY A 26 10.82 -22.75 -0.01
CA GLY A 26 10.11 -23.98 -0.33
C GLY A 26 8.64 -23.76 -0.75
N GLY A 27 8.31 -22.54 -1.18
CA GLY A 27 7.03 -22.13 -1.73
C GLY A 27 5.89 -22.10 -0.71
N LEU A 28 4.66 -22.03 -1.23
CA LEU A 28 3.43 -21.97 -0.43
C LEU A 28 3.35 -23.13 0.58
N ALA A 29 3.73 -24.35 0.18
CA ALA A 29 3.66 -25.51 1.07
C ALA A 29 4.51 -25.36 2.34
N ALA A 30 5.70 -24.75 2.23
CA ALA A 30 6.56 -24.50 3.39
C ALA A 30 5.99 -23.38 4.27
N LEU A 31 5.48 -22.31 3.66
CA LEU A 31 4.85 -21.20 4.38
C LEU A 31 3.54 -21.62 5.06
N THR A 32 2.78 -22.56 4.48
CA THR A 32 1.62 -23.19 5.12
C THR A 32 2.06 -23.96 6.37
N ARG A 33 3.10 -24.80 6.29
CA ARG A 33 3.61 -25.49 7.50
C ARG A 33 4.02 -24.50 8.59
N LEU A 34 4.72 -23.43 8.21
CA LEU A 34 5.09 -22.34 9.12
C LEU A 34 3.86 -21.76 9.84
N THR A 35 2.84 -21.33 9.09
CA THR A 35 1.69 -20.64 9.70
C THR A 35 0.83 -21.59 10.52
N HIS A 36 0.65 -22.85 10.09
CA HIS A 36 -0.03 -23.85 10.92
C HIS A 36 0.69 -24.04 12.25
N LEU A 37 2.00 -24.30 12.26
CA LEU A 37 2.75 -24.43 13.50
C LEU A 37 2.64 -23.18 14.37
N PHE A 38 2.81 -22.01 13.76
CA PHE A 38 2.72 -20.73 14.45
C PHE A 38 1.37 -20.55 15.17
N TYR A 39 0.25 -20.76 14.49
CA TYR A 39 -1.07 -20.57 15.07
C TYR A 39 -1.49 -21.70 16.02
N GLU A 40 -1.26 -22.96 15.63
CA GLU A 40 -1.72 -24.13 16.37
C GLU A 40 -0.89 -24.39 17.63
N LYS A 41 0.41 -24.13 17.61
CA LYS A 41 1.32 -24.36 18.74
C LYS A 41 1.61 -23.08 19.52
N TYR A 42 2.15 -22.07 18.85
CA TYR A 42 2.71 -20.92 19.54
C TYR A 42 1.65 -19.90 19.97
N VAL A 43 0.78 -19.47 19.06
CA VAL A 43 -0.28 -18.50 19.36
C VAL A 43 -1.30 -19.07 20.34
N SER A 44 -1.73 -20.32 20.14
CA SER A 44 -2.75 -20.96 20.98
C SER A 44 -2.33 -21.08 22.46
N GLN A 45 -1.03 -21.14 22.74
CA GLN A 45 -0.46 -21.27 24.08
C GLN A 45 0.04 -19.93 24.65
N ASP A 46 0.08 -18.87 23.85
CA ASP A 46 0.65 -17.59 24.28
C ASP A 46 -0.40 -16.70 24.96
N PRO A 47 -0.22 -16.32 26.23
CA PRO A 47 -1.21 -15.53 26.97
C PRO A 47 -1.32 -14.07 26.48
N LEU A 48 -0.31 -13.55 25.78
CA LEU A 48 -0.26 -12.15 25.35
C LEU A 48 -0.93 -11.96 23.98
N ILE A 49 -0.62 -12.84 23.01
CA ILE A 49 -1.16 -12.74 21.66
C ILE A 49 -2.31 -13.72 21.37
N GLY A 50 -2.42 -14.83 22.10
CA GLY A 50 -3.50 -15.81 21.93
C GLY A 50 -4.90 -15.20 21.93
N PRO A 51 -5.24 -14.29 22.88
CA PRO A 51 -6.54 -13.61 22.88
C PRO A 51 -6.88 -12.82 21.61
N LEU A 52 -5.87 -12.31 20.88
CA LEU A 52 -6.10 -11.59 19.61
C LEU A 52 -6.67 -12.48 18.51
N PHE A 53 -6.40 -13.79 18.60
CA PHE A 53 -6.74 -14.80 17.60
C PHE A 53 -7.81 -15.78 18.06
N ALA A 54 -8.39 -15.60 19.26
CA ALA A 54 -9.40 -16.51 19.84
C ALA A 54 -10.65 -16.72 18.96
N HIS A 55 -10.94 -15.78 18.06
CA HIS A 55 -12.06 -15.82 17.12
C HIS A 55 -11.61 -15.80 15.66
N MET A 56 -10.38 -16.20 15.37
CA MET A 56 -9.90 -16.29 13.99
C MET A 56 -10.67 -17.36 13.21
N SER A 57 -10.82 -17.14 11.91
CA SER A 57 -11.37 -18.17 11.02
C SER A 57 -10.47 -19.42 11.01
N PRO A 58 -11.02 -20.64 10.87
CA PRO A 58 -10.22 -21.85 10.77
C PRO A 58 -9.18 -21.83 9.65
N ASP A 59 -9.49 -21.15 8.54
CA ASP A 59 -8.60 -21.01 7.38
C ASP A 59 -7.62 -19.80 7.48
N HIS A 60 -7.50 -19.20 8.67
CA HIS A 60 -6.58 -18.08 8.89
C HIS A 60 -5.10 -18.42 8.62
N PRO A 61 -4.57 -19.59 9.03
CA PRO A 61 -3.19 -19.98 8.72
C PRO A 61 -2.91 -20.00 7.21
N GLU A 62 -3.83 -20.51 6.40
CA GLU A 62 -3.71 -20.62 4.95
C GLU A 62 -3.76 -19.25 4.28
N ARG A 63 -4.62 -18.35 4.78
CA ARG A 63 -4.67 -16.95 4.32
C ARG A 63 -3.35 -16.24 4.54
N VAL A 64 -2.76 -16.41 5.72
CA VAL A 64 -1.47 -15.79 6.07
C VAL A 64 -0.34 -16.41 5.25
N ALA A 65 -0.35 -17.72 5.02
CA ALA A 65 0.63 -18.37 4.14
C ALA A 65 0.55 -17.85 2.70
N ALA A 66 -0.67 -17.70 2.16
CA ALA A 66 -0.88 -17.12 0.83
C ALA A 66 -0.39 -15.67 0.75
N TRP A 67 -0.66 -14.86 1.79
CA TRP A 67 -0.13 -13.49 1.89
C TRP A 67 1.40 -13.48 1.86
N LEU A 68 2.05 -14.27 2.72
CA LEU A 68 3.51 -14.35 2.77
C LEU A 68 4.09 -14.82 1.44
N ALA A 69 3.49 -15.83 0.81
CA ALA A 69 3.95 -16.36 -0.46
C ALA A 69 3.94 -15.30 -1.56
N GLU A 70 2.83 -14.56 -1.68
CA GLU A 70 2.70 -13.49 -2.69
C GLU A 70 3.68 -12.34 -2.43
N VAL A 71 3.82 -11.91 -1.17
CA VAL A 71 4.75 -10.82 -0.82
C VAL A 71 6.20 -11.20 -1.08
N PHE A 72 6.56 -12.47 -0.90
CA PHE A 72 7.90 -13.00 -1.18
C PHE A 72 8.16 -13.33 -2.66
N GLY A 73 7.32 -12.84 -3.57
CA GLY A 73 7.49 -12.99 -5.02
C GLY A 73 6.85 -14.25 -5.61
N GLY A 74 6.03 -14.96 -4.83
CA GLY A 74 5.25 -16.11 -5.30
C GLY A 74 3.97 -15.71 -6.05
N PRO A 75 3.12 -16.70 -6.42
CA PRO A 75 1.87 -16.46 -7.15
C PRO A 75 0.88 -15.56 -6.41
N THR A 76 0.03 -14.85 -7.17
CA THR A 76 -0.98 -13.86 -6.72
C THR A 76 -2.22 -14.45 -6.02
N ASN A 77 -2.06 -15.62 -5.39
CA ASN A 77 -3.16 -16.38 -4.81
C ASN A 77 -3.91 -15.62 -3.71
N TYR A 78 -3.22 -14.76 -2.94
CA TYR A 78 -3.87 -14.01 -1.88
C TYR A 78 -4.73 -12.90 -2.47
N SER A 79 -4.17 -12.12 -3.39
CA SER A 79 -4.89 -11.03 -4.06
C SER A 79 -6.11 -11.52 -4.80
N GLU A 80 -5.97 -12.58 -5.60
CA GLU A 80 -7.06 -13.15 -6.40
C GLU A 80 -8.20 -13.69 -5.54
N LYS A 81 -7.89 -14.33 -4.40
CA LYS A 81 -8.89 -15.02 -3.58
C LYS A 81 -9.47 -14.15 -2.46
N TYR A 82 -8.68 -13.23 -1.92
CA TYR A 82 -9.03 -12.48 -0.70
C TYR A 82 -9.09 -10.96 -0.92
N GLY A 83 -8.69 -10.44 -2.08
CA GLY A 83 -8.81 -9.01 -2.40
C GLY A 83 -7.60 -8.17 -2.01
N GLY A 84 -6.45 -8.81 -1.78
CA GLY A 84 -5.15 -8.13 -1.67
C GLY A 84 -5.01 -7.23 -0.45
N TYR A 85 -4.17 -6.20 -0.57
CA TYR A 85 -3.79 -5.33 0.54
C TYR A 85 -4.98 -4.72 1.30
N SER A 86 -6.01 -4.24 0.58
CA SER A 86 -7.18 -3.63 1.20
C SER A 86 -7.93 -4.59 2.12
N HIS A 87 -8.03 -5.87 1.75
CA HIS A 87 -8.58 -6.88 2.64
C HIS A 87 -7.71 -7.10 3.87
N MET A 88 -6.39 -7.24 3.71
CA MET A 88 -5.47 -7.39 4.84
C MET A 88 -5.62 -6.27 5.86
N VAL A 89 -5.67 -5.01 5.41
CA VAL A 89 -5.86 -3.85 6.30
C VAL A 89 -7.19 -3.94 7.04
N SER A 90 -8.29 -4.28 6.36
CA SER A 90 -9.61 -4.42 6.99
C SER A 90 -9.64 -5.41 8.16
N GLN A 91 -8.76 -6.43 8.15
CA GLN A 91 -8.66 -7.43 9.22
C GLN A 91 -7.91 -6.92 10.46
N HIS A 92 -7.17 -5.82 10.34
CA HIS A 92 -6.36 -5.25 11.40
C HIS A 92 -6.98 -4.00 12.03
N VAL A 93 -7.79 -3.25 11.28
CA VAL A 93 -8.42 -2.00 11.75
C VAL A 93 -9.17 -2.22 13.06
N GLY A 94 -8.92 -1.33 14.04
CA GLY A 94 -9.60 -1.31 15.33
C GLY A 94 -9.18 -2.41 16.31
N LYS A 95 -8.20 -3.26 15.97
CA LYS A 95 -7.71 -4.33 16.86
C LYS A 95 -6.87 -3.82 18.05
N ARG A 96 -6.42 -2.56 18.02
CA ARG A 96 -5.59 -1.93 19.07
C ARG A 96 -4.40 -2.81 19.50
N ILE A 97 -3.66 -3.30 18.52
CA ILE A 97 -2.48 -4.13 18.76
C ILE A 97 -1.45 -3.28 19.49
N THR A 98 -0.96 -3.78 20.63
CA THR A 98 0.10 -3.11 21.40
C THR A 98 1.48 -3.45 20.86
N GLU A 99 2.48 -2.63 21.17
CA GLU A 99 3.87 -2.88 20.76
C GLU A 99 4.41 -4.19 21.36
N ALA A 100 4.03 -4.52 22.60
CA ALA A 100 4.40 -5.78 23.22
C ALA A 100 3.81 -6.99 22.46
N GLN A 101 2.55 -6.90 22.02
CA GLN A 101 1.91 -7.94 21.21
C GLN A 101 2.59 -8.08 19.83
N ARG A 102 2.91 -6.97 19.17
CA ARG A 102 3.63 -6.96 17.89
C ARG A 102 4.99 -7.65 18.01
N ALA A 103 5.81 -7.22 18.98
CA ALA A 103 7.13 -7.78 19.21
C ALA A 103 7.06 -9.28 19.54
N ARG A 104 6.07 -9.69 20.34
CA ARG A 104 5.84 -11.11 20.67
C ARG A 104 5.45 -11.93 19.44
N TRP A 105 4.59 -11.40 18.58
CA TRP A 105 4.20 -12.03 17.32
C TRP A 105 5.40 -12.27 16.40
N VAL A 106 6.26 -11.25 16.22
CA VAL A 106 7.49 -11.36 15.41
C VAL A 106 8.42 -12.45 15.96
N SER A 107 8.65 -12.44 17.28
CA SER A 107 9.50 -13.43 17.94
C SER A 107 8.99 -14.86 17.72
N LEU A 108 7.68 -15.09 17.88
CA LEU A 108 7.09 -16.41 17.73
C LEU A 108 7.06 -16.88 16.27
N MET A 109 6.88 -15.98 15.32
CA MET A 109 6.96 -16.29 13.89
C MET A 109 8.39 -16.74 13.51
N CYS A 110 9.42 -16.08 14.03
CA CYS A 110 10.81 -16.47 13.80
C CYS A 110 11.13 -17.84 14.42
N GLN A 111 10.66 -18.10 15.64
CA GLN A 111 10.80 -19.43 16.28
C GLN A 111 10.09 -20.53 15.48
N SER A 112 8.91 -20.23 14.95
CA SER A 112 8.17 -21.17 14.10
C SER A 112 8.91 -21.48 12.81
N ALA A 113 9.56 -20.48 12.20
CA ALA A 113 10.38 -20.66 11.00
C ALA A 113 11.56 -21.59 11.25
N ASP A 114 12.21 -21.48 12.41
CA ASP A 114 13.31 -22.37 12.81
C ASP A 114 12.81 -23.81 13.00
N GLU A 115 11.67 -23.98 13.68
CA GLU A 115 11.14 -25.30 13.99
C GLU A 115 10.60 -26.07 12.77
N VAL A 116 9.95 -25.39 11.81
CA VAL A 116 9.52 -26.06 10.56
C VAL A 116 10.67 -26.29 9.58
N GLY A 117 11.89 -25.86 9.92
CA GLY A 117 13.07 -26.03 9.09
C GLY A 117 13.07 -25.16 7.83
N LEU A 118 12.58 -23.92 7.92
CA LEU A 118 12.85 -22.96 6.85
C LEU A 118 14.37 -22.73 6.70
N PRO A 119 14.85 -22.30 5.52
CA PRO A 119 16.27 -22.05 5.30
C PRO A 119 16.89 -21.14 6.39
N ALA A 120 18.14 -21.42 6.73
CA ALA A 120 18.88 -20.75 7.79
C ALA A 120 20.10 -19.97 7.29
N ASP A 121 20.31 -19.91 5.97
CA ASP A 121 21.33 -19.07 5.36
C ASP A 121 21.10 -17.57 5.69
N ALA A 122 22.19 -16.82 5.77
CA ALA A 122 22.16 -15.46 6.30
C ALA A 122 21.29 -14.54 5.43
N GLU A 123 21.34 -14.75 4.12
CA GLU A 123 20.61 -14.05 3.08
C GLU A 123 19.09 -14.22 3.27
N PHE A 124 18.62 -15.47 3.36
CA PHE A 124 17.20 -15.74 3.58
C PHE A 124 16.72 -15.24 4.93
N ARG A 125 17.50 -15.48 5.99
CA ARG A 125 17.12 -15.05 7.34
C ARG A 125 17.05 -13.53 7.45
N ALA A 126 17.98 -12.80 6.81
CA ALA A 126 17.93 -11.34 6.76
C ALA A 126 16.67 -10.86 6.03
N ALA A 127 16.36 -11.42 4.86
CA ALA A 127 15.18 -11.04 4.07
C ALA A 127 13.87 -11.33 4.81
N PHE A 128 13.72 -12.56 5.32
CA PHE A 128 12.53 -13.01 6.03
C PHE A 128 12.28 -12.20 7.30
N VAL A 129 13.27 -12.09 8.19
CA VAL A 129 13.11 -11.36 9.47
C VAL A 129 12.82 -9.89 9.22
N SER A 130 13.49 -9.26 8.25
CA SER A 130 13.25 -7.85 7.92
C SER A 130 11.81 -7.60 7.48
N TYR A 131 11.25 -8.49 6.66
CA TYR A 131 9.85 -8.38 6.25
C TYR A 131 8.88 -8.63 7.39
N ILE A 132 9.08 -9.70 8.18
CA ILE A 132 8.20 -10.03 9.31
C ILE A 132 8.17 -8.87 10.31
N GLU A 133 9.32 -8.25 10.57
CA GLU A 133 9.41 -7.05 11.39
C GLU A 133 8.64 -5.88 10.77
N TRP A 134 8.94 -5.52 9.52
CA TRP A 134 8.31 -4.38 8.84
C TRP A 134 6.78 -4.55 8.69
N GLY A 135 6.33 -5.73 8.26
CA GLY A 135 4.92 -6.08 8.09
C GLY A 135 4.16 -6.08 9.42
N SER A 136 4.81 -6.45 10.53
CA SER A 136 4.18 -6.34 11.85
C SER A 136 3.94 -4.88 12.26
N ARG A 137 4.81 -3.94 11.87
CA ARG A 137 4.60 -2.50 12.11
C ARG A 137 3.41 -1.97 11.32
N LEU A 138 3.25 -2.43 10.08
CA LEU A 138 2.07 -2.12 9.26
C LEU A 138 0.77 -2.57 9.95
N ALA A 139 0.72 -3.81 10.46
CA ALA A 139 -0.42 -4.31 11.23
C ALA A 139 -0.67 -3.50 12.50
N PHE A 140 0.39 -3.16 13.24
CA PHE A 140 0.32 -2.32 14.44
C PHE A 140 -0.26 -0.94 14.14
N GLU A 141 0.31 -0.20 13.18
CA GLU A 141 -0.14 1.14 12.77
C GLU A 141 -1.63 1.12 12.37
N ASN A 142 -2.02 0.21 11.48
CA ASN A 142 -3.39 0.14 10.98
C ASN A 142 -4.41 -0.32 12.03
N SER A 143 -3.96 -0.89 13.16
CA SER A 143 -4.87 -1.35 14.22
C SER A 143 -5.34 -0.25 15.17
N HIS A 144 -4.71 0.93 15.12
CA HIS A 144 -5.07 2.07 15.96
C HIS A 144 -6.44 2.63 15.57
N ALA A 145 -7.14 3.23 16.53
CA ALA A 145 -8.51 3.72 16.33
C ALA A 145 -8.58 4.98 15.45
N ASP A 146 -7.49 5.74 15.40
CA ASP A 146 -7.25 6.97 14.65
C ASP A 146 -6.43 6.72 13.37
N ALA A 147 -6.22 5.46 12.99
CA ALA A 147 -5.48 5.12 11.79
C ALA A 147 -6.25 5.55 10.53
N HIS A 148 -5.55 6.25 9.62
CA HIS A 148 -6.06 6.62 8.29
C HIS A 148 -5.22 5.93 7.20
N PRO A 149 -5.42 4.62 6.97
CA PRO A 149 -4.68 3.91 5.94
C PRO A 149 -5.00 4.50 4.55
N PRO A 150 -4.00 4.67 3.66
CA PRO A 150 -4.25 5.13 2.30
C PRO A 150 -5.17 4.15 1.54
N GLU A 151 -6.13 4.68 0.78
CA GLU A 151 -7.21 3.89 0.16
C GLU A 151 -6.73 2.88 -0.90
N HIS A 152 -5.57 3.12 -1.53
CA HIS A 152 -5.08 2.34 -2.68
C HIS A 152 -3.57 2.05 -2.62
N MET A 153 -3.13 1.29 -1.61
CA MET A 153 -1.75 0.80 -1.59
C MET A 153 -1.61 -0.50 -2.38
N PRO A 154 -0.53 -0.67 -3.17
CA PRO A 154 -0.26 -1.92 -3.85
C PRO A 154 0.09 -3.03 -2.85
N MET A 155 -0.01 -4.28 -3.29
CA MET A 155 0.59 -5.40 -2.56
C MET A 155 2.08 -5.14 -2.33
N PRO A 156 2.59 -5.34 -1.09
CA PRO A 156 4.00 -5.23 -0.86
C PRO A 156 4.72 -6.36 -1.61
N HIS A 157 5.84 -6.02 -2.22
CA HIS A 157 6.74 -6.98 -2.85
C HIS A 157 8.08 -6.91 -2.14
N TRP A 158 8.57 -8.04 -1.67
CA TRP A 158 9.78 -8.14 -0.87
C TRP A 158 10.80 -9.06 -1.55
N TRP A 159 12.03 -8.55 -1.70
CA TRP A 159 13.13 -9.24 -2.36
C TRP A 159 14.33 -9.41 -1.41
N TRP A 160 15.34 -10.18 -1.84
CA TRP A 160 16.58 -10.48 -1.08
C TRP A 160 17.27 -9.25 -0.52
N VAL A 161 17.31 -8.19 -1.32
CA VAL A 161 17.71 -6.84 -0.90
C VAL A 161 16.44 -6.02 -0.87
N CYS A 162 16.15 -5.37 0.26
CA CYS A 162 15.02 -4.43 0.36
C CYS A 162 15.11 -3.39 -0.75
N ASN A 163 14.33 -3.54 -1.83
CA ASN A 163 14.18 -2.49 -2.84
C ASN A 163 13.25 -1.36 -2.35
N ALA A 164 12.91 -1.36 -1.05
CA ALA A 164 12.26 -0.26 -0.36
C ALA A 164 13.30 0.81 -0.01
N THR A 165 13.26 1.93 -0.73
CA THR A 165 14.02 3.14 -0.36
C THR A 165 13.34 3.86 0.81
N PRO A 166 14.07 4.64 1.64
CA PRO A 166 13.45 5.52 2.63
C PRO A 166 12.34 6.36 1.98
N GLY A 167 11.12 6.30 2.53
CA GLY A 167 9.95 6.99 1.97
C GLY A 167 9.11 6.20 0.97
N SER A 168 9.45 4.94 0.67
CA SER A 168 8.62 4.04 -0.18
C SER A 168 7.21 3.80 0.37
N ARG A 169 6.96 4.15 1.64
CA ARG A 169 5.65 4.23 2.26
C ARG A 169 5.58 5.45 3.18
N VAL A 170 4.47 6.17 3.12
CA VAL A 170 4.11 7.21 4.11
C VAL A 170 3.45 6.51 5.30
N SER A 171 3.88 6.83 6.53
CA SER A 171 3.30 6.23 7.74
C SER A 171 1.82 6.61 7.87
N ALA A 172 0.98 5.65 8.27
CA ALA A 172 -0.44 5.91 8.56
C ALA A 172 -0.64 6.79 9.81
N LEU A 173 0.41 6.94 10.63
CA LEU A 173 0.46 7.82 11.80
C LEU A 173 1.18 9.14 11.51
N ALA A 174 1.63 9.37 10.26
CA ALA A 174 2.21 10.64 9.89
C ALA A 174 1.21 11.76 10.17
N ALA A 175 1.69 12.84 10.79
CA ALA A 175 0.88 14.03 10.99
C ALA A 175 0.28 14.44 9.65
N GLN A 176 -1.04 14.41 9.56
CA GLN A 176 -1.76 14.99 8.43
C GLN A 176 -1.36 16.47 8.42
N PRO A 177 -0.84 17.02 7.30
CA PRO A 177 -0.68 18.45 7.19
C PRO A 177 -2.04 19.07 7.53
N GLU A 178 -2.09 19.98 8.50
CA GLU A 178 -3.30 20.79 8.69
C GLU A 178 -3.56 21.50 7.35
N GLU A 179 -4.56 21.04 6.60
CA GLU A 179 -5.09 21.77 5.45
C GLU A 179 -5.81 23.01 6.01
N GLN A 180 -5.02 24.03 6.37
CA GLN A 180 -5.56 25.37 6.49
C GLN A 180 -6.05 25.75 5.09
N PRO A 181 -7.34 26.12 4.93
CA PRO A 181 -7.79 26.68 3.68
C PRO A 181 -6.89 27.87 3.40
N VAL A 182 -6.07 27.79 2.34
CA VAL A 182 -5.36 28.98 1.87
C VAL A 182 -6.49 29.96 1.56
N PRO A 183 -6.59 31.11 2.26
CA PRO A 183 -7.63 32.05 1.94
C PRO A 183 -7.39 32.47 0.49
N ALA A 184 -8.29 32.04 -0.39
CA ALA A 184 -8.28 32.45 -1.78
C ALA A 184 -8.20 33.97 -1.78
N VAL A 185 -7.10 34.51 -2.30
CA VAL A 185 -6.97 35.95 -2.51
C VAL A 185 -8.07 36.31 -3.51
N GLN A 186 -9.16 36.89 -3.00
CA GLN A 186 -10.26 37.32 -3.86
C GLN A 186 -9.75 38.52 -4.65
N PRO A 187 -9.64 38.41 -5.99
CA PRO A 187 -9.25 39.55 -6.81
C PRO A 187 -10.29 40.66 -6.64
N ALA A 188 -9.83 41.92 -6.62
CA ALA A 188 -10.74 43.05 -6.62
C ALA A 188 -11.68 42.98 -7.85
N VAL A 189 -12.83 43.67 -7.76
CA VAL A 189 -13.89 43.60 -8.80
C VAL A 189 -13.37 43.91 -10.20
N ASP A 190 -12.41 44.84 -10.32
CA ASP A 190 -11.83 45.28 -11.60
C ASP A 190 -10.42 44.70 -11.87
N GLU A 191 -9.95 43.79 -11.02
CA GLU A 191 -8.65 43.16 -11.18
C GLU A 191 -8.69 42.07 -12.25
N VAL A 192 -7.64 42.02 -13.06
CA VAL A 192 -7.47 40.97 -14.07
C VAL A 192 -7.13 39.66 -13.36
N VAL A 193 -8.01 38.67 -13.52
CA VAL A 193 -7.79 37.33 -12.96
C VAL A 193 -6.76 36.59 -13.83
N SER A 194 -5.75 36.01 -13.19
CA SER A 194 -4.62 35.35 -13.82
C SER A 194 -4.42 33.96 -13.23
N PHE A 195 -3.96 33.00 -14.03
CA PHE A 195 -3.86 31.62 -13.58
C PHE A 195 -2.89 31.48 -12.40
N LYS A 196 -1.69 32.03 -12.51
CA LYS A 196 -0.63 31.92 -11.51
C LYS A 196 -1.04 32.45 -10.12
N THR A 197 -1.66 33.62 -10.09
CA THR A 197 -1.99 34.34 -8.85
C THR A 197 -3.33 33.90 -8.26
N HIS A 198 -4.33 33.64 -9.11
CA HIS A 198 -5.72 33.56 -8.68
C HIS A 198 -6.37 32.20 -8.88
N ILE A 199 -5.94 31.40 -9.86
CA ILE A 199 -6.58 30.11 -10.19
C ILE A 199 -5.80 28.93 -9.64
N LYS A 200 -4.49 28.90 -9.89
CA LYS A 200 -3.60 27.83 -9.42
C LYS A 200 -3.70 27.61 -7.91
N PRO A 201 -3.75 28.65 -7.05
CA PRO A 201 -3.88 28.45 -5.60
C PRO A 201 -5.23 27.88 -5.14
N LEU A 202 -6.28 27.94 -5.99
CA LEU A 202 -7.60 27.38 -5.65
C LEU A 202 -7.59 25.85 -5.70
N PHE A 203 -6.72 25.25 -6.52
CA PHE A 203 -6.56 23.81 -6.60
C PHE A 203 -5.59 23.31 -5.51
N ARG A 204 -6.10 22.53 -4.56
CA ARG A 204 -5.30 21.95 -3.48
C ARG A 204 -4.35 20.87 -4.03
N PRO A 205 -3.27 20.53 -3.30
CA PRO A 205 -2.43 19.38 -3.65
C PRO A 205 -3.22 18.09 -3.85
N LYS A 206 -4.24 17.84 -3.02
CA LYS A 206 -5.15 16.70 -3.15
C LYS A 206 -5.96 16.75 -4.46
N ASP A 207 -6.53 17.91 -4.81
CA ASP A 207 -7.29 18.08 -6.06
C ASP A 207 -6.40 17.73 -7.27
N ARG A 208 -5.19 18.28 -7.30
CA ARG A 208 -4.19 17.99 -8.34
C ARG A 208 -3.86 16.51 -8.41
N GLN A 209 -3.59 15.87 -7.27
CA GLN A 209 -3.25 14.45 -7.23
C GLN A 209 -4.41 13.58 -7.72
N SER A 210 -5.65 13.90 -7.33
CA SER A 210 -6.85 13.22 -7.78
C SER A 210 -7.09 13.36 -9.28
N MET A 211 -6.71 14.49 -9.90
CA MET A 211 -6.89 14.74 -11.34
C MET A 211 -5.69 14.37 -12.21
N LYS A 212 -4.53 14.08 -11.60
CA LYS A 212 -3.24 13.87 -12.31
C LYS A 212 -3.28 12.73 -13.35
N PHE A 213 -4.23 11.81 -13.25
CA PHE A 213 -4.44 10.75 -14.24
C PHE A 213 -5.05 11.27 -15.55
N ALA A 214 -5.75 12.39 -15.52
CA ALA A 214 -6.37 13.03 -16.68
C ALA A 214 -5.52 14.21 -17.18
N PHE A 215 -5.23 15.19 -16.31
CA PHE A 215 -4.38 16.35 -16.61
C PHE A 215 -3.94 17.06 -15.32
N ASP A 216 -2.96 17.97 -15.40
CA ASP A 216 -2.40 18.65 -14.24
C ASP A 216 -3.11 19.98 -13.92
N LEU A 217 -3.84 20.02 -12.81
CA LEU A 217 -4.52 21.24 -12.32
C LEU A 217 -3.58 22.41 -11.96
N TRP A 218 -2.27 22.19 -11.90
CA TRP A 218 -1.26 23.25 -11.73
C TRP A 218 -0.53 23.62 -13.02
N SER A 219 -0.91 23.02 -14.15
CA SER A 219 -0.48 23.41 -15.50
C SER A 219 -1.48 24.40 -16.09
N TYR A 220 -1.00 25.59 -16.46
CA TYR A 220 -1.83 26.60 -17.13
C TYR A 220 -2.45 26.05 -18.43
N GLN A 221 -1.65 25.35 -19.23
CA GLN A 221 -2.09 24.83 -20.53
C GLN A 221 -3.20 23.79 -20.36
N ASP A 222 -3.06 22.92 -19.37
CA ASP A 222 -4.03 21.86 -19.09
C ASP A 222 -5.35 22.46 -18.59
N VAL A 223 -5.28 23.38 -17.61
CA VAL A 223 -6.47 24.02 -17.05
C VAL A 223 -7.16 24.90 -18.09
N LYS A 224 -6.41 25.61 -18.92
CA LYS A 224 -6.96 26.39 -20.05
C LYS A 224 -7.64 25.50 -21.08
N GLY A 225 -7.03 24.37 -21.43
CA GLY A 225 -7.58 23.41 -22.41
C GLY A 225 -8.89 22.76 -21.96
N HIS A 226 -9.15 22.71 -20.65
CA HIS A 226 -10.33 22.07 -20.06
C HIS A 226 -11.23 23.07 -19.30
N ALA A 227 -11.03 24.37 -19.47
CA ALA A 227 -11.62 25.40 -18.61
C ALA A 227 -13.16 25.34 -18.56
N ASP A 228 -13.82 25.15 -19.70
CA ASP A 228 -15.29 25.07 -19.77
C ASP A 228 -15.84 23.85 -19.02
N GLY A 229 -15.21 22.69 -19.18
CA GLY A 229 -15.59 21.45 -18.48
C GLY A 229 -15.35 21.57 -16.98
N ILE A 230 -14.21 22.13 -16.58
CA ILE A 230 -13.90 22.41 -15.17
C ILE A 230 -14.97 23.34 -14.57
N LEU A 231 -15.30 24.45 -15.25
CA LEU A 231 -16.31 25.40 -14.78
C LEU A 231 -17.69 24.74 -14.62
N GLN A 232 -18.09 23.88 -15.57
CA GLN A 232 -19.34 23.13 -15.48
C GLN A 232 -19.40 22.24 -14.24
N HIS A 233 -18.32 21.50 -13.95
CA HIS A 233 -18.24 20.62 -12.79
C HIS A 233 -18.20 21.38 -11.46
N LEU A 234 -17.52 22.53 -11.42
CA LEU A 234 -17.49 23.43 -10.27
C LEU A 234 -18.87 24.03 -9.99
N GLN A 235 -19.59 24.49 -11.02
CA GLN A 235 -20.95 25.03 -10.88
C GLN A 235 -21.96 23.97 -10.44
N ALA A 236 -21.78 22.72 -10.90
CA ALA A 236 -22.59 21.58 -10.49
C ALA A 236 -22.27 21.08 -9.06
N GLY A 237 -21.20 21.58 -8.43
CA GLY A 237 -20.73 21.13 -7.12
C GLY A 237 -20.21 19.69 -7.11
N SER A 238 -19.97 19.11 -8.30
CA SER A 238 -19.43 17.76 -8.48
C SER A 238 -17.91 17.69 -8.36
N MET A 239 -17.27 18.86 -8.30
CA MET A 239 -15.83 19.00 -8.14
C MET A 239 -15.56 20.12 -7.12
N PRO A 240 -14.60 19.93 -6.18
CA PRO A 240 -13.87 18.69 -5.84
C PRO A 240 -14.73 17.50 -5.38
N CYS A 241 -14.17 16.29 -5.45
CA CYS A 241 -14.86 15.04 -5.06
C CYS A 241 -15.20 14.93 -3.57
N ASP A 242 -14.57 15.77 -2.73
CA ASP A 242 -14.74 15.81 -1.27
C ASP A 242 -15.54 17.04 -0.79
N GLY A 243 -16.11 17.82 -1.69
CA GLY A 243 -17.02 18.92 -1.35
C GLY A 243 -16.98 20.07 -2.36
N ALA A 244 -18.14 20.68 -2.61
CA ALA A 244 -18.27 21.79 -3.55
C ALA A 244 -17.52 23.04 -3.08
N TRP A 245 -16.93 23.78 -4.02
CA TRP A 245 -16.35 25.09 -3.74
C TRP A 245 -17.42 26.12 -3.32
N PRO A 246 -17.07 27.09 -2.45
CA PRO A 246 -17.91 28.26 -2.20
C PRO A 246 -18.19 29.04 -3.50
N ARG A 247 -19.37 29.66 -3.59
CA ARG A 247 -19.83 30.35 -4.81
C ARG A 247 -18.88 31.47 -5.25
N GLU A 248 -18.33 32.19 -4.29
CA GLU A 248 -17.34 33.23 -4.50
C GLU A 248 -16.05 32.71 -5.15
N THR A 249 -15.65 31.47 -4.85
CA THR A 249 -14.47 30.83 -5.43
C THR A 249 -14.74 30.39 -6.87
N VAL A 250 -15.93 29.83 -7.12
CA VAL A 250 -16.40 29.50 -8.47
C VAL A 250 -16.48 30.75 -9.35
N ALA A 251 -16.93 31.89 -8.80
CA ALA A 251 -17.01 33.16 -9.52
C ALA A 251 -15.62 33.68 -9.96
N VAL A 252 -14.56 33.46 -9.18
CA VAL A 252 -13.19 33.81 -9.59
C VAL A 252 -12.74 32.98 -10.80
N PHE A 253 -13.00 31.67 -10.78
CA PHE A 253 -12.70 30.81 -11.93
C PHE A 253 -13.50 31.22 -13.17
N GLN A 254 -14.80 31.52 -13.01
CA GLN A 254 -15.64 32.00 -14.10
C GLN A 254 -15.11 33.31 -14.71
N ARG A 255 -14.73 34.29 -13.87
CA ARG A 255 -14.12 35.55 -14.35
C ARG A 255 -12.83 35.33 -15.12
N TRP A 256 -12.03 34.32 -14.77
CA TRP A 256 -10.83 33.98 -15.53
C TRP A 256 -11.14 33.41 -16.90
N VAL A 257 -12.15 32.53 -17.00
CA VAL A 257 -12.62 31.99 -18.29
C VAL A 257 -13.16 33.12 -19.18
N GLU A 258 -14.04 33.96 -18.64
CA GLU A 258 -14.62 35.11 -19.36
C GLU A 258 -13.58 36.17 -19.74
N GLY A 259 -12.55 36.35 -18.90
CA GLY A 259 -11.43 37.28 -19.11
C GLY A 259 -10.35 36.81 -20.08
N GLY A 260 -10.59 35.71 -20.81
CA GLY A 260 -9.67 35.18 -21.82
C GLY A 260 -8.52 34.33 -21.27
N MET A 261 -8.65 33.82 -20.03
CA MET A 261 -7.75 32.86 -19.40
C MET A 261 -6.28 33.33 -19.39
N GLN A 262 -6.01 34.45 -18.72
CA GLN A 262 -4.66 35.01 -18.57
C GLN A 262 -3.76 34.07 -17.75
N GLU A 263 -2.49 33.94 -18.11
CA GLU A 263 -1.53 33.08 -17.38
C GLU A 263 -1.11 33.65 -16.01
#